data_AF-A0A7W1DBF6-F1
#
_entry.id   AF-A0A7W1DBF6-F1
#
_cell.length_a   1.000
_cell.length_b   1.000
_cell.length_c   1.000
_cell.angle_alpha   90.00
_cell.angle_beta   90.00
_cell.angle_gamma   90.00
#
_symmetry.space_group_name_H-M   'P 1'
#
loop_
_entity.id
_entity.type
_entity.pdbx_description
1 polymer ?
#
loop_
_entity_poly.entity_id
_entity_poly.type
_entity_poly.pdbx_seq_one_letter_code
_entity_poly.pdbx_strand_id
1 'polypeptide(L)'
;MSKRIFIVAPIGREQLEIEAQNQLREFQPECLIKPTAVDAETFFECKLPKIANVFADYREIPDGIFGWSDSERMEVVVSIDLIESDSLVDRRRGRATIPHECYHAIKHIPQYRRKQQLLKSINNGKDLLFRQEYRQEEIKPYYNPEWQSWWWAKAFMMPLHIVQQLFIQGYSAYDMAEMFDLNPAFVKIRIEDLKRWGKI
;
A
#
# COMPACT_ATOMS: atom_id res chain seq x y z
N MET A 1 -3.14 -7.36 -22.69
CA MET A 1 -2.24 -6.21 -22.94
C MET A 1 -1.37 -6.02 -21.71
N SER A 2 -0.06 -5.79 -21.85
CA SER A 2 0.86 -5.61 -20.72
C SER A 2 0.60 -4.25 -20.04
N LYS A 3 0.42 -4.25 -18.70
CA LYS A 3 0.19 -3.04 -17.90
C LYS A 3 1.44 -2.17 -17.98
N ARG A 4 1.28 -0.95 -18.47
CA ARG A 4 2.31 0.07 -18.53
C ARG A 4 2.32 0.86 -17.23
N ILE A 5 3.49 0.99 -16.60
CA ILE A 5 3.61 1.64 -15.29
C ILE A 5 4.76 2.65 -15.27
N PHE A 6 4.60 3.68 -14.42
CA PHE A 6 5.64 4.66 -14.15
C PHE A 6 6.58 4.14 -13.07
N ILE A 7 7.88 4.17 -13.34
CA ILE A 7 8.89 3.92 -12.30
C ILE A 7 8.91 5.06 -11.27
N VAL A 8 9.16 4.69 -10.03
CA VAL A 8 9.35 5.60 -8.88
C VAL A 8 10.78 5.47 -8.35
N ALA A 9 11.20 6.36 -7.44
CA ALA A 9 12.48 6.25 -6.77
C ALA A 9 12.64 4.87 -6.10
N PRO A 10 13.85 4.30 -6.09
CA PRO A 10 14.06 2.95 -5.62
C PRO A 10 13.88 2.87 -4.09
N ILE A 11 13.02 1.96 -3.61
CA ILE A 11 12.84 1.69 -2.17
C ILE A 11 12.93 0.18 -1.93
N GLY A 12 13.86 -0.22 -1.07
CA GLY A 12 14.09 -1.62 -0.70
C GLY A 12 13.15 -2.11 0.41
N ARG A 13 13.02 -3.44 0.53
CA ARG A 13 12.16 -4.11 1.53
C ARG A 13 12.37 -3.59 2.95
N GLU A 14 13.63 -3.51 3.37
CA GLU A 14 13.99 -3.06 4.73
C GLU A 14 13.52 -1.64 5.02
N GLN A 15 13.69 -0.72 4.06
CA GLN A 15 13.20 0.63 4.19
C GLN A 15 11.67 0.68 4.27
N LEU A 16 10.97 -0.15 3.48
CA LEU A 16 9.50 -0.25 3.53
C LEU A 16 9.01 -0.76 4.89
N GLU A 17 9.70 -1.73 5.50
CA GLU A 17 9.38 -2.19 6.86
C GLU A 17 9.57 -1.07 7.89
N ILE A 18 10.70 -0.36 7.84
CA ILE A 18 11.01 0.74 8.76
C ILE A 18 9.97 1.84 8.63
N GLU A 19 9.60 2.22 7.40
CA GLU A 19 8.57 3.23 7.15
C GLU A 19 7.21 2.81 7.70
N ALA A 20 6.79 1.57 7.47
CA ALA A 20 5.53 1.04 7.99
C ALA A 20 5.51 1.05 9.52
N GLN A 21 6.58 0.60 10.17
CA GLN A 21 6.68 0.61 11.64
C GLN A 21 6.69 2.03 12.21
N ASN A 22 7.35 2.98 11.55
CA ASN A 22 7.34 4.37 11.98
C ASN A 22 5.93 4.97 11.93
N GLN A 23 5.18 4.69 10.86
CA GLN A 23 3.78 5.12 10.74
C GLN A 23 2.90 4.49 11.81
N LEU A 24 3.04 3.18 12.06
CA LEU A 24 2.31 2.52 13.15
C LEU A 24 2.66 3.07 14.53
N ARG A 25 3.93 3.37 14.80
CA ARG A 25 4.35 3.91 16.09
C ARG A 25 3.67 5.24 16.42
N GLU A 26 3.45 6.07 15.40
CA GLU A 26 2.74 7.33 15.56
C GLU A 26 1.21 7.18 15.60
N PHE A 27 0.67 6.21 14.87
CA PHE A 27 -0.76 6.07 14.68
C PHE A 27 -1.42 5.11 15.67
N GLN A 28 -0.90 3.89 15.76
CA GLN A 28 -1.48 2.78 16.52
C GLN A 28 -0.36 1.88 17.09
N PRO A 29 0.38 2.35 18.12
CA PRO A 29 1.60 1.71 18.60
C PRO A 29 1.38 0.31 19.20
N GLU A 30 0.18 -0.01 19.65
CA GLU A 30 -0.16 -1.33 20.20
C GLU A 30 -0.02 -2.46 19.18
N CYS A 31 -0.16 -2.17 17.88
CA CYS A 31 0.09 -3.13 16.80
C CYS A 31 1.56 -3.58 16.76
N LEU A 32 2.49 -2.82 17.37
CA LEU A 32 3.90 -3.18 17.51
C LEU A 32 4.18 -3.97 18.80
N ILE A 33 3.20 -4.21 19.66
CA ILE A 33 3.39 -4.91 20.94
C ILE A 33 2.77 -6.30 20.88
N LYS A 34 1.59 -6.42 20.28
CA LYS A 34 0.84 -7.67 20.18
C LYS A 34 0.05 -7.75 18.87
N PRO A 35 -0.33 -8.96 18.41
CA PRO A 35 -1.18 -9.12 17.23
C PRO A 35 -2.48 -8.35 17.44
N THR A 36 -2.68 -7.31 16.64
CA THR A 36 -3.82 -6.39 16.72
C THR A 36 -4.19 -5.96 15.32
N ALA A 37 -5.47 -6.02 14.98
CA ALA A 37 -5.99 -5.48 13.73
C ALA A 37 -5.73 -3.96 13.67
N VAL A 38 -5.12 -3.52 12.58
CA VAL A 38 -4.90 -2.08 12.33
C VAL A 38 -6.21 -1.43 11.90
N ASP A 39 -6.50 -0.24 12.43
CA ASP A 39 -7.63 0.58 11.99
C ASP A 39 -7.28 1.34 10.71
N ALA A 40 -7.33 0.63 9.57
CA ALA A 40 -6.98 1.16 8.27
C ALA A 40 -7.89 2.32 7.82
N GLU A 41 -9.18 2.26 8.18
CA GLU A 41 -10.19 3.28 7.84
C GLU A 41 -9.87 4.60 8.57
N THR A 42 -9.66 4.56 9.88
CA THR A 42 -9.26 5.76 10.62
C THR A 42 -7.91 6.32 10.12
N PHE A 43 -6.96 5.47 9.74
CA PHE A 43 -5.71 5.95 9.13
C PHE A 43 -5.98 6.70 7.81
N PHE A 44 -6.82 6.13 6.95
CA PHE A 44 -7.19 6.69 5.64
C PHE A 44 -7.96 8.00 5.76
N GLU A 45 -8.98 8.06 6.62
CA GLU A 45 -9.84 9.24 6.75
C GLU A 45 -9.15 10.37 7.54
N CYS A 46 -8.44 10.03 8.62
CA CYS A 46 -8.03 11.03 9.61
C CYS A 46 -6.53 11.36 9.58
N LYS A 47 -5.66 10.40 9.20
CA LYS A 47 -4.19 10.58 9.23
C LYS A 47 -3.65 10.89 7.84
N LEU A 48 -4.08 10.16 6.81
CA LEU A 48 -3.59 10.31 5.44
C LEU A 48 -3.69 11.75 4.90
N PRO A 49 -4.83 12.47 5.03
CA PRO A 49 -4.94 13.84 4.51
C PRO A 49 -3.92 14.80 5.13
N LYS A 50 -3.57 14.59 6.40
CA LYS A 50 -2.62 15.42 7.14
C LYS A 50 -1.17 15.18 6.71
N ILE A 51 -0.80 13.94 6.42
CA ILE A 51 0.59 13.58 6.11
C ILE A 51 0.92 13.63 4.62
N ALA A 52 -0.05 13.37 3.75
CA ALA A 52 0.15 13.35 2.29
C ALA A 52 -0.45 14.56 1.58
N ASN A 53 -1.23 15.41 2.28
CA ASN A 53 -1.94 16.55 1.70
C ASN A 53 -2.81 16.13 0.50
N VAL A 54 -3.58 15.05 0.68
CA VAL A 54 -4.51 14.49 -0.31
C VAL A 54 -5.92 14.49 0.25
N PHE A 55 -6.92 14.50 -0.63
CA PHE A 55 -8.29 14.17 -0.30
C PHE A 55 -8.46 12.65 -0.33
N ALA A 56 -8.93 12.06 0.77
CA ALA A 56 -9.21 10.63 0.90
C ALA A 56 -10.72 10.43 0.89
N ASP A 57 -11.22 9.50 0.07
CA ASP A 57 -12.65 9.32 -0.14
C ASP A 57 -13.04 7.87 -0.45
N TYR A 58 -14.30 7.55 -0.21
CA TYR A 58 -14.92 6.29 -0.63
C TYR A 58 -15.96 6.58 -1.71
N ARG A 59 -15.85 5.94 -2.87
CA ARG A 59 -16.78 6.17 -4.00
C ARG A 59 -17.17 4.88 -4.68
N GLU A 60 -18.30 4.90 -5.36
CA GLU A 60 -18.60 3.94 -6.41
C GLU A 60 -17.54 4.05 -7.51
N ILE A 61 -16.91 2.93 -7.86
CA ILE A 61 -15.89 2.85 -8.90
C ILE A 61 -16.15 1.63 -9.80
N PRO A 62 -15.68 1.62 -11.06
CA PRO A 62 -15.96 0.53 -11.99
C PRO A 62 -15.53 -0.84 -11.46
N ASP A 63 -16.30 -1.87 -11.80
CA ASP A 63 -16.02 -3.26 -11.44
C ASP A 63 -14.57 -3.67 -11.77
N GLY A 64 -13.95 -4.35 -10.81
CA GLY A 64 -12.57 -4.82 -10.92
C GLY A 64 -11.50 -3.77 -10.58
N ILE A 65 -11.90 -2.54 -10.27
CA ILE A 65 -11.04 -1.53 -9.65
C ILE A 65 -11.43 -1.44 -8.17
N PHE A 66 -10.44 -1.49 -7.29
CA PHE A 66 -10.67 -1.45 -5.82
C PHE A 66 -10.25 -0.14 -5.19
N GLY A 67 -9.37 0.61 -5.85
CA GLY A 67 -8.95 1.93 -5.47
C GLY A 67 -8.10 2.55 -6.56
N TRP A 68 -7.85 3.85 -6.44
CA TRP A 68 -6.96 4.59 -7.31
C TRP A 68 -6.48 5.87 -6.65
N SER A 69 -5.37 6.39 -7.17
CA SER A 69 -4.70 7.60 -6.68
C SER A 69 -4.44 8.57 -7.83
N ASP A 70 -4.77 9.85 -7.65
CA ASP A 70 -4.58 10.92 -8.65
C ASP A 70 -3.58 11.97 -8.17
N SER A 71 -2.44 12.05 -8.86
CA SER A 71 -1.42 13.03 -8.54
C SER A 71 -1.75 14.47 -8.96
N GLU A 72 -2.62 14.66 -9.95
CA GLU A 72 -3.02 15.99 -10.43
C GLU A 72 -4.04 16.60 -9.49
N ARG A 73 -5.06 15.82 -9.09
CA ARG A 73 -6.13 16.24 -8.19
C ARG A 73 -5.79 16.09 -6.70
N MET A 74 -4.68 15.42 -6.37
CA MET A 74 -4.31 15.09 -4.99
C MET A 74 -5.43 14.32 -4.29
N GLU A 75 -5.98 13.30 -4.95
CA GLU A 75 -7.04 12.47 -4.37
C GLU A 75 -6.62 11.00 -4.33
N VAL A 76 -7.16 10.28 -3.34
CA VAL A 76 -7.10 8.84 -3.23
C VAL A 76 -8.50 8.34 -2.93
N VAL A 77 -8.95 7.38 -3.72
CA VAL A 77 -10.31 6.85 -3.65
C VAL A 77 -10.24 5.35 -3.49
N VAL A 78 -11.03 4.81 -2.57
CA VAL A 78 -11.27 3.36 -2.41
C VAL A 78 -12.73 3.06 -2.75
N SER A 79 -13.01 1.88 -3.30
CA SER A 79 -14.38 1.44 -3.58
C SER A 79 -15.21 1.43 -2.30
N ILE A 80 -16.36 2.12 -2.32
CA ILE A 80 -17.33 2.10 -1.21
C ILE A 80 -17.91 0.70 -0.99
N ASP A 81 -18.06 -0.09 -2.06
CA ASP A 81 -18.57 -1.47 -1.99
C ASP A 81 -17.66 -2.39 -1.17
N LEU A 82 -16.37 -2.09 -1.03
CA LEU A 82 -15.48 -2.87 -0.18
C LEU A 82 -15.67 -2.57 1.30
N ILE A 83 -16.15 -1.36 1.64
CA ILE A 83 -16.26 -0.87 3.01
C ILE A 83 -17.64 -1.19 3.57
N GLU A 84 -18.68 -0.91 2.79
CA GLU A 84 -20.07 -1.10 3.19
C GLU A 84 -20.58 -2.53 2.98
N SER A 85 -19.74 -3.46 2.53
CA SER A 85 -20.15 -4.84 2.28
C SER A 85 -20.45 -5.63 3.56
N ASP A 86 -21.56 -6.37 3.52
CA ASP A 86 -21.90 -7.38 4.53
C ASP A 86 -20.98 -8.62 4.46
N SER A 87 -20.30 -8.83 3.32
CA SER A 87 -19.35 -9.92 3.10
C SER A 87 -18.03 -9.66 3.84
N LEU A 88 -17.69 -10.55 4.79
CA LEU A 88 -16.41 -10.51 5.48
C LEU A 88 -15.21 -10.56 4.51
N VAL A 89 -15.36 -11.26 3.39
CA VAL A 89 -14.30 -11.37 2.38
C VAL A 89 -14.02 -10.03 1.72
N ASP A 90 -15.07 -9.28 1.38
CA ASP A 90 -14.93 -7.98 0.72
C ASP A 90 -14.47 -6.90 1.69
N ARG A 91 -14.97 -6.91 2.94
CA ARG A 91 -14.43 -6.04 4.00
C ARG A 91 -12.93 -6.25 4.21
N ARG A 92 -12.49 -7.51 4.35
CA ARG A 92 -11.06 -7.84 4.49
C ARG A 92 -10.25 -7.50 3.25
N ARG A 93 -10.86 -7.47 2.05
CA ARG A 93 -10.23 -6.94 0.84
C ARG A 93 -10.09 -5.42 0.94
N GLY A 94 -11.12 -4.69 1.35
CA GLY A 94 -11.08 -3.25 1.62
C GLY A 94 -9.96 -2.88 2.60
N ARG A 95 -9.86 -3.60 3.71
CA ARG A 95 -8.81 -3.43 4.73
C ARG A 95 -7.39 -3.61 4.20
N ALA A 96 -7.19 -4.43 3.16
CA ALA A 96 -5.90 -4.59 2.50
C ALA A 96 -5.65 -3.55 1.39
N THR A 97 -6.70 -3.11 0.68
CA THR A 97 -6.65 -2.10 -0.38
C THR A 97 -6.32 -0.71 0.17
N ILE A 98 -6.95 -0.32 1.29
CA ILE A 98 -6.75 1.00 1.91
C ILE A 98 -5.26 1.32 2.14
N PRO A 99 -4.47 0.52 2.88
CA PRO A 99 -3.06 0.83 3.13
C PRO A 99 -2.21 0.80 1.85
N HIS A 100 -2.61 0.02 0.84
CA HIS A 100 -1.94 0.05 -0.47
C HIS A 100 -2.11 1.42 -1.14
N GLU A 101 -3.34 1.94 -1.20
CA GLU A 101 -3.62 3.26 -1.78
C GLU A 101 -3.04 4.40 -0.92
N CYS A 102 -3.06 4.27 0.42
CA CYS A 102 -2.38 5.20 1.32
C CYS A 102 -0.90 5.37 0.94
N TYR A 103 -0.20 4.28 0.63
CA TYR A 103 1.21 4.36 0.26
C TYR A 103 1.43 5.05 -1.08
N HIS A 104 0.54 4.83 -2.06
CA HIS A 104 0.54 5.60 -3.30
C HIS A 104 0.44 7.11 -3.03
N ALA A 105 -0.46 7.53 -2.15
CA ALA A 105 -0.55 8.93 -1.75
C ALA A 105 0.71 9.44 -1.05
N ILE A 106 1.21 8.72 -0.05
CA ILE A 106 2.32 9.17 0.79
C ILE A 106 3.60 9.29 -0.04
N LYS A 107 3.87 8.35 -0.95
CA LYS A 107 5.16 8.26 -1.63
C LYS A 107 5.13 8.55 -3.10
N HIS A 108 4.13 8.07 -3.83
CA HIS A 108 4.15 8.07 -5.29
C HIS A 108 3.57 9.36 -5.87
N ILE A 109 2.47 9.87 -5.32
CA ILE A 109 1.87 11.16 -5.75
C ILE A 109 2.91 12.31 -5.74
N PRO A 110 3.68 12.55 -4.65
CA PRO A 110 4.68 13.62 -4.64
C PRO A 110 5.77 13.45 -5.70
N GLN A 111 6.20 12.21 -5.94
CA GLN A 111 7.23 11.91 -6.95
C GLN A 111 6.72 12.17 -8.37
N TYR A 112 5.48 11.76 -8.66
CA TYR A 112 4.86 12.00 -9.96
C TYR A 112 4.69 13.50 -10.21
N ARG A 113 4.22 14.28 -9.23
CA ARG A 113 4.10 15.74 -9.35
C ARG A 113 5.44 16.40 -9.61
N ARG A 114 6.48 16.06 -8.84
CA ARG A 114 7.82 16.61 -9.04
C ARG A 114 8.34 16.32 -10.44
N LYS A 115 8.16 15.09 -10.94
CA LYS A 115 8.55 14.70 -12.30
C LYS A 115 7.77 15.49 -13.35
N GLN A 116 6.46 15.64 -13.20
CA GLN A 116 5.63 16.43 -14.11
C GLN A 116 6.04 17.92 -14.13
N GLN A 117 6.32 18.52 -12.97
CA GLN A 117 6.77 19.91 -12.88
C GLN A 117 8.13 20.12 -13.57
N LEU A 118 9.08 19.21 -13.36
CA LEU A 118 10.38 19.25 -14.04
C LEU A 118 10.21 19.18 -15.56
N LEU A 119 9.40 18.23 -16.05
CA LEU A 119 9.12 18.10 -17.49
C LEU A 119 8.49 19.37 -18.08
N LYS A 120 7.52 19.99 -17.37
CA LYS A 120 6.92 21.27 -17.80
C LYS A 120 7.95 22.40 -17.89
N SER A 121 8.91 22.45 -16.94
CA SER A 121 9.94 23.49 -16.93
C SER A 121 11.00 23.33 -18.03
N ILE A 122 11.31 22.10 -18.44
CA ILE A 122 12.35 21.81 -19.44
C ILE A 122 11.80 21.99 -20.87
N ASN A 123 10.54 21.63 -21.11
CA ASN A 123 10.00 21.48 -22.46
C ASN A 123 9.16 22.67 -22.97
N ASN A 124 9.06 23.80 -22.26
CA ASN A 124 8.21 24.95 -22.66
C ASN A 124 6.77 24.56 -23.07
N GLY A 125 6.24 23.47 -22.51
CA GLY A 125 4.91 22.96 -22.85
C GLY A 125 4.78 22.22 -24.19
N LYS A 126 5.88 21.96 -24.93
CA LYS A 126 5.87 21.15 -26.16
C LYS A 126 6.51 19.78 -25.93
N ASP A 127 5.76 18.72 -26.23
CA ASP A 127 6.10 17.31 -26.09
C ASP A 127 6.13 16.74 -24.67
N LEU A 128 4.94 16.27 -24.24
CA LEU A 128 4.71 15.38 -23.09
C LEU A 128 5.17 13.93 -23.34
N LEU A 129 6.04 13.69 -24.34
CA LEU A 129 6.45 12.36 -24.80
C LEU A 129 7.43 11.62 -23.87
N PHE A 130 7.86 12.23 -22.76
CA PHE A 130 8.74 11.59 -21.76
C PHE A 130 7.99 10.87 -20.63
N ARG A 131 6.71 10.52 -20.83
CA ARG A 131 6.04 9.46 -20.06
C ARG A 131 6.62 8.12 -20.49
N GLN A 132 7.86 7.84 -20.10
CA GLN A 132 8.44 6.51 -20.31
C GLN A 132 7.71 5.54 -19.38
N GLU A 133 6.68 4.94 -19.95
CA GLU A 133 5.95 3.83 -19.40
C GLU A 133 6.70 2.56 -19.76
N TYR A 134 7.02 1.77 -18.74
CA TYR A 134 7.71 0.50 -18.93
C TYR A 134 6.70 -0.64 -18.82
N ARG A 135 7.00 -1.77 -19.45
CA ARG A 135 6.26 -3.00 -19.18
C ARG A 135 6.57 -3.41 -17.75
N GLN A 136 5.56 -3.83 -16.99
CA GLN A 136 5.73 -4.21 -15.59
C GLN A 136 6.83 -5.27 -15.37
N GLU A 137 7.00 -6.19 -16.30
CA GLU A 137 8.03 -7.25 -16.29
C GLU A 137 9.48 -6.74 -16.47
N GLU A 138 9.66 -5.55 -17.00
CA GLU A 138 10.98 -4.94 -17.24
C GLU A 138 11.47 -4.13 -16.03
N ILE A 139 10.59 -3.89 -15.04
CA ILE A 139 10.87 -3.04 -13.89
C ILE A 139 11.30 -3.92 -12.71
N LYS A 140 12.51 -3.68 -12.21
CA LYS A 140 12.97 -4.32 -10.98
C LYS A 140 12.03 -3.96 -9.83
N PRO A 141 11.68 -4.91 -8.93
CA PRO A 141 10.64 -4.70 -7.92
C PRO A 141 10.78 -3.40 -7.11
N TYR A 142 12.01 -3.05 -6.73
CA TYR A 142 12.28 -1.85 -5.95
C TYR A 142 12.06 -0.53 -6.71
N TYR A 143 11.82 -0.53 -8.03
CA TYR A 143 11.38 0.65 -8.80
C TYR A 143 9.87 0.61 -9.12
N ASN A 144 9.19 -0.49 -8.82
CA ASN A 144 7.79 -0.71 -9.16
C ASN A 144 6.89 -0.17 -8.04
N PRO A 145 6.05 0.85 -8.29
CA PRO A 145 5.21 1.47 -7.27
C PRO A 145 4.20 0.49 -6.67
N GLU A 146 3.62 -0.41 -7.47
CA GLU A 146 2.66 -1.42 -7.01
C GLU A 146 3.32 -2.38 -6.02
N TRP A 147 4.55 -2.80 -6.34
CA TRP A 147 5.32 -3.69 -5.46
C TRP A 147 5.67 -2.98 -4.15
N GLN A 148 6.11 -1.72 -4.20
CA GLN A 148 6.42 -0.93 -3.01
C GLN A 148 5.17 -0.75 -2.13
N SER A 149 4.04 -0.35 -2.72
CA SER A 149 2.76 -0.16 -2.03
C SER A 149 2.26 -1.45 -1.38
N TRP A 150 2.25 -2.57 -2.09
CA TRP A 150 1.84 -3.84 -1.51
C TRP A 150 2.79 -4.33 -0.40
N TRP A 151 4.10 -4.16 -0.57
CA TRP A 151 5.05 -4.53 0.48
C TRP A 151 4.84 -3.69 1.73
N TRP A 152 4.73 -2.36 1.59
CA TRP A 152 4.46 -1.46 2.69
C TRP A 152 3.12 -1.78 3.37
N ALA A 153 2.05 -2.00 2.60
CA ALA A 153 0.74 -2.35 3.12
C ALA A 153 0.79 -3.62 3.99
N LYS A 154 1.50 -4.66 3.53
CA LYS A 154 1.71 -5.88 4.33
C LYS A 154 2.51 -5.61 5.59
N ALA A 155 3.55 -4.79 5.53
CA ALA A 155 4.36 -4.42 6.70
C ALA A 155 3.58 -3.57 7.71
N PHE A 156 2.71 -2.69 7.22
CA PHE A 156 1.85 -1.84 8.03
C PHE A 156 0.72 -2.63 8.69
N MET A 157 0.09 -3.56 7.97
CA MET A 157 -0.98 -4.39 8.54
C MET A 157 -0.44 -5.55 9.40
N MET A 158 0.78 -6.01 9.13
CA MET A 158 1.40 -7.16 9.82
C MET A 158 2.89 -6.90 10.09
N PRO A 159 3.21 -6.24 11.22
CA PRO A 159 4.59 -5.89 11.58
C PRO A 159 5.50 -7.11 11.64
N LEU A 160 6.69 -6.98 11.05
CA LEU A 160 7.64 -8.08 10.88
C LEU A 160 7.87 -8.90 12.15
N HIS A 161 8.20 -8.24 13.26
CA HIS A 161 8.56 -8.92 14.51
C HIS A 161 7.37 -9.66 15.13
N ILE A 162 6.13 -9.15 14.96
CA ILE A 162 4.92 -9.86 15.41
C ILE A 162 4.69 -11.11 14.55
N VAL A 163 4.83 -10.99 13.22
CA VAL A 163 4.69 -12.16 12.32
C VAL A 163 5.77 -13.21 12.62
N GLN A 164 7.01 -12.78 12.87
CA GLN A 164 8.11 -13.67 13.29
C GLN A 164 7.76 -14.44 14.56
N GLN A 165 7.29 -13.74 15.59
CA GLN A 165 6.90 -14.35 16.86
C GLN A 165 5.79 -15.39 16.68
N LEU A 166 4.71 -15.02 15.96
CA LEU A 166 3.59 -15.92 15.72
C LEU A 166 4.01 -17.15 14.89
N PHE A 167 4.88 -16.97 13.91
CA PHE A 167 5.39 -18.05 13.09
C PHE A 167 6.22 -19.04 13.92
N ILE A 168 7.10 -18.55 14.80
CA ILE A 168 7.89 -19.39 15.72
C ILE A 168 6.99 -20.15 16.70
N GLN A 169 5.89 -19.53 17.14
CA GLN A 169 4.89 -20.15 18.01
C GLN A 169 4.00 -21.19 17.29
N GLY A 170 4.17 -21.37 15.98
CA GLY A 170 3.46 -22.38 15.20
C GLY A 170 2.06 -21.97 14.75
N TYR A 171 1.70 -20.68 14.84
CA TYR A 171 0.42 -20.20 14.32
C TYR A 171 0.35 -20.33 12.79
N SER A 172 -0.80 -20.76 12.29
CA SER A 172 -1.06 -20.86 10.87
C SER A 172 -1.39 -19.50 10.24
N ALA A 173 -1.37 -19.43 8.91
CA ALA A 173 -1.84 -18.25 8.18
C ALA A 173 -3.31 -17.91 8.47
N TYR A 174 -4.15 -18.92 8.77
CA TYR A 174 -5.54 -18.70 9.14
C TYR A 174 -5.67 -18.10 10.54
N ASP A 175 -4.90 -18.59 11.52
CA ASP A 175 -4.91 -18.03 12.87
C ASP A 175 -4.48 -16.55 12.84
N MET A 176 -3.41 -16.25 12.10
CA MET A 176 -2.94 -14.87 11.92
C MET A 176 -3.98 -14.01 11.19
N ALA A 177 -4.69 -14.56 10.19
CA ALA A 177 -5.74 -13.84 9.47
C ALA A 177 -6.88 -13.41 10.39
N GLU A 178 -7.28 -14.25 11.34
CA GLU A 178 -8.26 -13.88 12.36
C GLU A 178 -7.70 -12.83 13.34
N MET A 179 -6.45 -12.98 13.80
CA MET A 179 -5.83 -12.04 14.74
C MET A 179 -5.67 -10.61 14.19
N PHE A 180 -5.30 -10.48 12.90
CA PHE A 180 -5.10 -9.19 12.24
C PHE A 180 -6.35 -8.68 11.52
N ASP A 181 -7.41 -9.48 11.48
CA ASP A 181 -8.62 -9.27 10.68
C ASP A 181 -8.32 -8.98 9.20
N LEU A 182 -7.71 -9.96 8.54
CA LEU A 182 -7.24 -9.88 7.14
C LEU A 182 -7.66 -11.09 6.33
N ASN A 183 -7.61 -10.97 5.00
CA ASN A 183 -7.83 -12.10 4.11
C ASN A 183 -6.69 -13.14 4.27
N PRO A 184 -6.97 -14.44 4.45
CA PRO A 184 -5.94 -15.48 4.57
C PRO A 184 -4.92 -15.51 3.42
N ALA A 185 -5.34 -15.17 2.20
CA ALA A 185 -4.44 -15.11 1.05
C ALA A 185 -3.41 -13.97 1.19
N PHE A 186 -3.82 -12.81 1.71
CA PHE A 186 -2.92 -11.68 1.98
C PHE A 186 -1.87 -12.07 3.02
N VAL A 187 -2.30 -12.71 4.11
CA VAL A 187 -1.43 -13.23 5.17
C VAL A 187 -0.44 -14.26 4.63
N LYS A 188 -0.92 -15.21 3.83
CA LYS A 188 -0.08 -16.24 3.20
C LYS A 188 1.01 -15.62 2.34
N ILE A 189 0.68 -14.63 1.51
CA ILE A 189 1.65 -13.91 0.67
C ILE A 189 2.68 -13.19 1.55
N ARG A 190 2.26 -12.53 2.64
CA ARG A 190 3.20 -11.89 3.59
C ARG A 190 4.17 -12.90 4.18
N ILE A 191 3.70 -14.06 4.64
CA ILE A 191 4.57 -15.12 5.16
C ILE A 191 5.55 -15.61 4.07
N GLU A 192 5.08 -15.87 2.86
CA GLU A 192 5.93 -16.32 1.75
C GLU A 192 7.00 -15.30 1.37
N ASP A 193 6.67 -14.01 1.36
CA ASP A 193 7.62 -12.94 1.10
C ASP A 193 8.71 -12.85 2.18
N LEU A 194 8.32 -13.01 3.46
CA LEU A 194 9.28 -13.01 4.56
C LEU A 194 10.20 -14.24 4.54
N LYS A 195 9.69 -15.41 4.14
CA LYS A 195 10.50 -16.62 3.89
C LYS A 195 11.51 -16.40 2.78
N ARG A 196 11.07 -15.88 1.64
CA ARG A 196 11.95 -15.57 0.49
C ARG A 196 12.99 -14.50 0.83
N TRP A 197 12.69 -13.63 1.80
CA TRP A 197 13.61 -12.64 2.31
C TRP A 197 14.53 -13.16 3.43
N GLY A 198 14.29 -14.38 3.95
CA GLY A 198 15.09 -14.98 5.01
C GLY A 198 14.85 -14.34 6.38
N LYS A 199 13.64 -13.84 6.65
CA LYS A 199 13.26 -13.28 7.94
C LYS A 199 12.47 -14.24 8.82
N ILE A 200 11.86 -15.28 8.24
CA ILE A 200 11.20 -16.42 8.91
C ILE A 200 11.44 -17.71 8.12
#